data_AF-A0A8X7NKP3-F1
#
_entry.id   AF-A0A8X7NKP3-F1
#
_cell.length_a   1.000
_cell.length_b   1.000
_cell.length_c   1.000
_cell.angle_alpha   90.00
_cell.angle_beta   90.00
_cell.angle_gamma   90.00
#
_symmetry.space_group_name_H-M   'P 1'
#
loop_
_entity.id
_entity.type
_entity.pdbx_description
1 polymer ?
#
loop_
_entity_poly.entity_id
_entity_poly.type
_entity_poly.pdbx_seq_one_letter_code
_entity_poly.pdbx_strand_id
1 'polypeptide(L)'
;MTKSQPEKGMWVIGYGSLIFKPPPHVSHRITGYIQGYIRRFWQSSIDHRGTPSSPGRVVTLISLDELRNDRFFHNDLHTYEVHNGDNDTADTGADVDVDHHSIDQLQPQDLKVYGCAYYIAPQHVDEVKQYLDIREQNGYELKSVKFYIKEVQAEQDNVVDLISSTHIPASDLHWDEFGAYIESSIYIGGLDLKSFIGPESIHDTAKIIKTNVGPSGKNSEYLIKLTHAVRELNCRDYYLEDLLKLIEE
;
A
#
# COMPACT_ATOMS: atom_id res chain seq x y z
N MET A 1 28.16 22.37 19.76
CA MET A 1 27.89 20.93 19.55
C MET A 1 27.42 20.78 18.13
N THR A 2 28.27 20.27 17.25
CA THR A 2 27.97 20.00 15.84
C THR A 2 26.90 18.92 15.77
N LYS A 3 25.67 19.28 15.41
CA LYS A 3 24.69 18.29 14.94
C LYS A 3 25.31 17.66 13.69
N SER A 4 25.66 16.37 13.74
CA SER A 4 25.98 15.63 12.54
C SER A 4 24.78 15.78 11.60
N GLN A 5 24.97 16.40 10.44
CA GLN A 5 23.94 16.33 9.42
C GLN A 5 23.74 14.85 9.09
N PRO A 6 22.50 14.37 8.95
CA PRO A 6 22.28 13.06 8.34
C PRO A 6 22.96 13.09 6.97
N GLU A 7 23.85 12.14 6.68
CA GLU A 7 24.65 12.19 5.44
C GLU A 7 23.84 11.81 4.19
N LYS A 8 22.62 11.29 4.36
CA LYS A 8 21.76 10.81 3.26
C LYS A 8 20.29 11.15 3.50
N GLY A 9 19.58 11.53 2.45
CA GLY A 9 18.11 11.69 2.47
C GLY A 9 17.40 10.34 2.60
N MET A 10 16.07 10.38 2.69
CA MET A 10 15.24 9.19 2.87
C MET A 10 14.05 9.20 1.90
N TRP A 11 13.75 8.05 1.31
CA TRP A 11 12.52 7.82 0.57
C TRP A 11 11.48 7.14 1.46
N VAL A 12 10.24 7.65 1.47
CA VAL A 12 9.12 7.09 2.24
C VAL A 12 7.97 6.73 1.31
N ILE A 13 7.48 5.50 1.39
CA ILE A 13 6.35 5.02 0.60
C ILE A 13 5.02 5.33 1.29
N GLY A 14 4.06 5.82 0.52
CA GLY A 14 2.66 5.88 0.87
C GLY A 14 1.83 4.92 0.01
N TYR A 15 1.19 3.95 0.64
CA TYR A 15 0.21 3.04 0.02
C TYR A 15 -1.23 3.27 0.53
N GLY A 16 -1.39 4.08 1.58
CA GLY A 16 -2.67 4.43 2.18
C GLY A 16 -2.85 5.95 2.24
N SER A 17 -3.14 6.49 3.43
CA SER A 17 -3.40 7.93 3.60
C SER A 17 -2.27 8.84 3.12
N LEU A 18 -1.02 8.38 3.12
CA LEU A 18 0.11 9.15 2.61
C LEU A 18 0.00 9.47 1.11
N ILE A 19 -0.83 8.76 0.32
CA ILE A 19 -1.05 9.09 -1.09
C ILE A 19 -1.78 10.45 -1.22
N PHE A 20 -2.80 10.71 -0.40
CA PHE A 20 -3.60 11.95 -0.44
C PHE A 20 -3.29 12.94 0.70
N LYS A 21 -2.48 12.54 1.68
CA LYS A 21 -2.01 13.37 2.79
C LYS A 21 -0.51 13.11 3.01
N PRO A 22 0.37 13.68 2.16
CA PRO A 22 1.81 13.48 2.21
C PRO A 22 2.43 13.81 3.58
N PRO A 23 3.66 13.33 3.88
CA PRO A 23 4.40 13.79 5.05
C PRO A 23 4.83 15.27 4.88
N PRO A 24 5.25 15.95 5.96
CA PRO A 24 5.86 17.27 5.85
C PRO A 24 7.22 17.21 5.15
N HIS A 25 7.74 18.37 4.71
CA HIS A 25 9.10 18.52 4.15
C HIS A 25 9.40 17.68 2.89
N VAL A 26 8.36 17.29 2.16
CA VAL A 26 8.50 16.58 0.88
C VAL A 26 9.19 17.48 -0.14
N SER A 27 10.31 17.00 -0.67
CA SER A 27 10.99 17.67 -1.79
C SER A 27 10.53 17.13 -3.14
N HIS A 28 10.33 15.81 -3.24
CA HIS A 28 9.92 15.13 -4.47
C HIS A 28 8.88 14.05 -4.17
N ARG A 29 7.97 13.81 -5.12
CA ARG A 29 6.95 12.76 -5.08
C ARG A 29 7.03 11.98 -6.39
N ILE A 30 7.06 10.66 -6.30
CA ILE A 30 7.15 9.76 -7.45
C ILE A 30 6.03 8.73 -7.38
N THR A 31 5.41 8.47 -8.52
CA THR A 31 4.39 7.43 -8.67
C THR A 31 5.05 6.10 -9.02
N GLY A 32 4.59 5.02 -8.40
CA GLY A 32 5.19 3.71 -8.57
C GLY A 32 4.41 2.62 -7.86
N TYR A 33 5.06 1.48 -7.67
CA TYR A 33 4.49 0.34 -6.98
C TYR A 33 5.55 -0.46 -6.22
N ILE A 34 5.09 -1.17 -5.21
CA ILE A 34 5.84 -2.27 -4.60
C ILE A 34 5.35 -3.60 -5.17
N GLN A 35 6.22 -4.60 -5.18
CA GLN A 35 5.93 -5.96 -5.61
C GLN A 35 5.80 -6.92 -4.41
N GLY A 36 5.02 -7.99 -4.55
CA GLY A 36 4.91 -9.06 -3.56
C GLY A 36 4.03 -8.71 -2.36
N TYR A 37 3.12 -7.76 -2.52
CA TYR A 37 2.17 -7.37 -1.49
C TYR A 37 0.77 -7.22 -2.07
N ILE A 38 -0.25 -7.41 -1.23
CA ILE A 38 -1.61 -6.94 -1.48
C ILE A 38 -1.99 -5.86 -0.46
N ARG A 39 -2.94 -5.01 -0.81
CA ARG A 39 -3.47 -3.96 0.07
C ARG A 39 -4.91 -4.29 0.47
N ARG A 40 -5.18 -4.35 1.78
CA ARG A 40 -6.52 -4.65 2.31
C ARG A 40 -6.88 -3.77 3.50
N PHE A 41 -8.17 -3.48 3.68
CA PHE A 41 -8.73 -2.74 4.83
C PHE A 41 -8.81 -3.63 6.09
N TRP A 42 -7.75 -4.38 6.38
CA TRP A 42 -7.70 -5.36 7.47
C TRP A 42 -6.96 -4.87 8.71
N GLN A 43 -6.73 -3.57 8.82
CA GLN A 43 -6.23 -2.96 10.05
C GLN A 43 -7.36 -2.20 10.77
N SER A 44 -7.58 -2.55 12.03
CA SER A 44 -8.46 -1.83 12.95
C SER A 44 -7.91 -0.44 13.27
N SER A 45 -8.75 0.59 13.20
CA SER A 45 -8.38 1.97 13.57
C SER A 45 -9.25 2.48 14.72
N ILE A 46 -8.64 2.71 15.87
CA ILE A 46 -9.33 3.13 17.11
C ILE A 46 -9.12 4.60 17.46
N ASP A 47 -8.27 5.31 16.73
CA ASP A 47 -7.75 6.65 17.05
C ASP A 47 -7.85 7.63 15.86
N HIS A 48 -8.02 7.12 14.64
CA HIS A 48 -8.17 7.96 13.43
C HIS A 48 -9.55 7.84 12.81
N ARG A 49 -9.92 6.66 12.34
CA ARG A 49 -11.14 6.43 11.54
C ARG A 49 -12.24 5.69 12.28
N GLY A 50 -11.99 5.37 13.55
CA GLY A 50 -12.99 4.91 14.50
C GLY A 50 -12.63 5.36 15.91
N THR A 51 -13.20 4.66 16.88
CA THR A 51 -12.97 4.85 18.32
C THR A 51 -12.66 3.50 18.97
N PRO A 52 -12.16 3.44 20.21
CA PRO A 52 -11.93 2.15 20.89
C PRO A 52 -13.20 1.29 21.01
N SER A 53 -14.38 1.90 21.14
CA SER A 53 -15.67 1.21 21.22
C SER A 53 -16.30 0.90 19.85
N SER A 54 -15.85 1.56 18.79
CA SER A 54 -16.33 1.35 17.42
C SER A 54 -15.17 1.55 16.45
N PRO A 55 -14.27 0.54 16.34
CA PRO A 55 -13.06 0.67 15.54
C PRO A 55 -13.37 0.74 14.06
N GLY A 56 -12.69 1.63 13.34
CA GLY A 56 -12.74 1.70 11.89
C GLY A 56 -11.90 0.60 11.24
N ARG A 57 -11.79 0.68 9.92
CA ARG A 57 -10.90 -0.09 9.05
C ARG A 57 -10.01 0.86 8.27
N VAL A 58 -8.72 0.60 8.27
CA VAL A 58 -7.72 1.27 7.43
C VAL A 58 -6.87 0.22 6.73
N VAL A 59 -6.08 0.64 5.74
CA VAL A 59 -5.30 -0.30 4.95
C VAL A 59 -4.03 -0.77 5.68
N THR A 60 -3.70 -2.03 5.49
CA THR A 60 -2.36 -2.58 5.70
C THR A 60 -1.92 -3.32 4.43
N LEU A 61 -0.68 -3.83 4.46
CA LEU A 61 -0.13 -4.68 3.41
C LEU A 61 0.08 -6.09 3.95
N ILE A 62 -0.18 -7.07 3.11
CA ILE A 62 0.09 -8.48 3.40
C ILE A 62 1.07 -8.96 2.34
N SER A 63 2.19 -9.51 2.78
CA SER A 63 3.27 -9.98 1.92
C SER A 63 2.93 -11.31 1.27
N LEU A 64 3.51 -11.60 0.11
CA LEU A 64 3.36 -12.87 -0.60
C LEU A 64 3.72 -14.08 0.28
N ASP A 65 4.73 -13.95 1.14
CA ASP A 65 5.10 -15.02 2.07
C ASP A 65 4.00 -15.29 3.10
N GLU A 66 3.36 -14.25 3.64
CA GLU A 66 2.21 -14.41 4.53
C GLU A 66 1.00 -15.01 3.80
N LEU A 67 0.75 -14.59 2.56
CA LEU A 67 -0.36 -15.08 1.73
C LEU A 67 -0.23 -16.57 1.39
N ARG A 68 1.00 -17.05 1.13
CA ARG A 68 1.27 -18.47 0.88
C ARG A 68 1.15 -19.34 2.12
N ASN A 69 1.54 -18.80 3.27
CA ASN A 69 1.58 -19.56 4.51
C ASN A 69 0.19 -19.70 5.16
N ASP A 70 -0.78 -18.88 4.78
CA ASP A 70 -2.11 -18.90 5.37
C ASP A 70 -3.23 -18.99 4.31
N ARG A 71 -3.86 -20.17 4.27
CA ARG A 71 -4.98 -20.48 3.36
C ARG A 71 -6.20 -19.60 3.59
N PHE A 72 -6.32 -18.95 4.75
CA PHE A 72 -7.43 -18.04 5.02
C PHE A 72 -7.46 -16.84 4.06
N PHE A 73 -6.35 -16.48 3.42
CA PHE A 73 -6.29 -15.39 2.43
C PHE A 73 -6.65 -15.81 0.99
N HIS A 74 -6.72 -17.10 0.69
CA HIS A 74 -6.76 -17.57 -0.70
C HIS A 74 -8.01 -17.13 -1.47
N ASN A 75 -9.19 -17.13 -0.84
CA ASN A 75 -10.42 -16.68 -1.49
C ASN A 75 -10.34 -15.21 -1.92
N ASP A 76 -9.77 -14.36 -1.06
CA ASP A 76 -9.54 -12.94 -1.38
C ASP A 76 -8.52 -12.79 -2.51
N LEU A 77 -7.44 -13.57 -2.48
CA LEU A 77 -6.40 -13.55 -3.51
C LEU A 77 -6.95 -13.96 -4.88
N HIS A 78 -7.78 -15.00 -4.93
CA HIS A 78 -8.44 -15.43 -6.16
C HIS A 78 -9.43 -14.41 -6.70
N THR A 79 -10.11 -13.67 -5.82
CA THR A 79 -11.10 -12.68 -6.24
C THR A 79 -10.44 -11.46 -6.88
N TYR A 80 -9.30 -11.00 -6.33
CA TYR A 80 -8.76 -9.69 -6.69
C TYR A 80 -7.39 -9.70 -7.38
N GLU A 81 -6.61 -10.77 -7.22
CA GLU A 81 -5.22 -10.80 -7.70
C GLU A 81 -4.97 -11.90 -8.74
N VAL A 82 -5.53 -13.10 -8.53
CA VAL A 82 -5.39 -14.22 -9.48
C VAL A 82 -6.48 -14.15 -10.54
N HIS A 83 -6.13 -13.64 -11.71
CA HIS A 83 -7.03 -13.63 -12.87
C HIS A 83 -6.87 -14.95 -13.61
N ASN A 84 -7.77 -15.91 -13.38
CA ASN A 84 -7.86 -17.11 -14.22
C ASN A 84 -8.26 -16.66 -15.64
N GLY A 85 -7.35 -16.78 -16.60
CA GLY A 85 -7.56 -16.26 -17.97
C GLY A 85 -8.93 -16.63 -18.56
N ASP A 86 -9.62 -15.64 -19.12
CA ASP A 86 -10.76 -15.67 -20.04
C ASP A 86 -11.90 -16.71 -19.86
N ASN A 87 -12.08 -17.31 -18.68
CA ASN A 87 -13.27 -18.09 -18.37
C ASN A 87 -14.01 -17.47 -17.18
N ASP A 88 -14.70 -16.40 -17.52
CA ASP A 88 -15.70 -15.73 -16.72
C ASP A 88 -16.87 -16.67 -16.46
N THR A 89 -16.81 -17.41 -15.35
CA THR A 89 -18.00 -17.81 -14.60
C THR A 89 -17.73 -17.50 -13.15
N ALA A 90 -18.19 -16.33 -12.72
CA ALA A 90 -18.46 -16.04 -11.32
C ALA A 90 -19.43 -17.11 -10.79
N ASP A 91 -18.89 -18.19 -10.21
CA ASP A 91 -19.69 -19.14 -9.45
C ASP A 91 -19.59 -18.78 -7.97
N THR A 92 -20.76 -18.40 -7.46
CA THR A 92 -21.01 -17.92 -6.12
C THR A 92 -21.01 -19.07 -5.14
N GLY A 93 -20.11 -19.03 -4.16
CA GLY A 93 -20.35 -19.61 -2.84
C GLY A 93 -20.46 -21.14 -2.79
N ALA A 94 -19.33 -21.81 -2.87
CA ALA A 94 -19.07 -23.07 -2.17
C ALA A 94 -17.56 -23.21 -2.03
N ASP A 95 -17.10 -23.98 -1.04
CA ASP A 95 -15.69 -24.39 -0.88
C ASP A 95 -15.20 -25.14 -2.14
N VAL A 96 -14.94 -24.40 -3.23
CA VAL A 96 -14.18 -24.89 -4.37
C VAL A 96 -12.78 -25.08 -3.82
N ASP A 97 -12.22 -26.27 -4.01
CA ASP A 97 -10.83 -26.60 -3.71
C ASP A 97 -9.95 -25.63 -4.51
N VAL A 98 -9.72 -24.45 -3.91
CA VAL A 98 -9.16 -23.28 -4.54
C VAL A 98 -7.79 -23.70 -5.05
N ASP A 99 -7.54 -23.61 -6.35
CA ASP A 99 -6.35 -24.20 -6.99
C ASP A 99 -5.06 -23.63 -6.38
N HIS A 100 -4.61 -24.30 -5.31
CA HIS A 100 -3.48 -23.90 -4.48
C HIS A 100 -2.20 -23.78 -5.31
N HIS A 101 -2.11 -24.53 -6.41
CA HIS A 101 -0.97 -24.49 -7.32
C HIS A 101 -0.80 -23.10 -7.93
N SER A 102 -1.89 -22.35 -8.15
CA SER A 102 -1.80 -21.00 -8.71
C SER A 102 -1.17 -20.00 -7.73
N ILE A 103 -1.46 -20.11 -6.43
CA ILE A 103 -0.94 -19.23 -5.38
C ILE A 103 0.52 -19.53 -5.06
N ASP A 104 0.88 -20.81 -4.97
CA ASP A 104 2.27 -21.24 -4.75
C ASP A 104 3.19 -20.80 -5.89
N GLN A 105 2.66 -20.64 -7.10
CA GLN A 105 3.39 -20.19 -8.28
C GLN A 105 3.53 -18.67 -8.39
N LEU A 106 2.70 -17.89 -7.69
CA LEU A 106 2.80 -16.43 -7.72
C LEU A 106 4.20 -15.98 -7.37
N GLN A 107 4.76 -15.08 -8.16
CA GLN A 107 6.02 -14.40 -7.89
C GLN A 107 5.75 -12.97 -7.40
N PRO A 108 6.72 -12.30 -6.76
CA PRO A 108 6.51 -10.94 -6.28
C PRO A 108 5.97 -9.97 -7.34
N GLN A 109 6.44 -10.07 -8.58
CA GLN A 109 6.01 -9.21 -9.68
C GLN A 109 4.54 -9.36 -10.09
N ASP A 110 3.89 -10.48 -9.71
CA ASP A 110 2.48 -10.76 -10.02
C ASP A 110 1.54 -9.97 -9.10
N LEU A 111 2.02 -9.54 -7.92
CA LEU A 111 1.27 -8.76 -6.95
C LEU A 111 1.84 -7.34 -6.86
N LYS A 112 1.03 -6.34 -7.21
CA LYS A 112 1.49 -4.93 -7.23
C LYS A 112 0.58 -4.04 -6.41
N VAL A 113 1.17 -3.30 -5.47
CA VAL A 113 0.47 -2.22 -4.76
C VAL A 113 0.99 -0.88 -5.22
N TYR A 114 0.12 -0.13 -5.91
CA TYR A 114 0.42 1.21 -6.37
C TYR A 114 0.34 2.24 -5.25
N GLY A 115 1.25 3.20 -5.29
CA GLY A 115 1.34 4.29 -4.33
C GLY A 115 2.30 5.39 -4.78
N CYS A 116 2.83 6.11 -3.81
CA CYS A 116 3.84 7.15 -4.05
C CYS A 116 5.05 6.96 -3.16
N ALA A 117 6.23 7.33 -3.64
CA ALA A 117 7.41 7.52 -2.81
C ALA A 117 7.74 9.01 -2.68
N TYR A 118 8.12 9.43 -1.48
CA TYR A 118 8.41 10.81 -1.11
C TYR A 118 9.86 10.96 -0.68
N TYR A 119 10.61 11.89 -1.29
CA TYR A 119 11.96 12.22 -0.86
C TYR A 119 11.96 13.24 0.26
N ILE A 120 12.66 12.90 1.34
CA ILE A 120 12.91 13.75 2.51
C ILE A 120 14.39 14.09 2.54
N ALA A 121 14.69 15.38 2.41
CA ALA A 121 16.06 15.87 2.46
C ALA A 121 16.71 15.58 3.84
N PRO A 122 18.04 15.36 3.90
CA PRO A 122 18.69 14.88 5.11
C PRO A 122 18.37 15.70 6.37
N GLN A 123 18.31 17.03 6.27
CA GLN A 123 18.00 17.90 7.42
C GLN A 123 16.60 17.73 8.03
N HIS A 124 15.67 17.06 7.33
CA HIS A 124 14.29 16.83 7.78
C HIS A 124 14.00 15.37 8.13
N VAL A 125 14.94 14.45 7.90
CA VAL A 125 14.71 13.00 8.07
C VAL A 125 14.24 12.66 9.48
N ASP A 126 14.91 13.16 10.52
CA ASP A 126 14.56 12.85 11.91
C ASP A 126 13.17 13.38 12.30
N GLU A 127 12.82 14.58 11.85
CA GLU A 127 11.51 15.19 12.11
C GLU A 127 10.39 14.41 11.41
N VAL A 128 10.61 13.99 10.15
CA VAL A 128 9.63 13.20 9.41
C VAL A 128 9.49 11.79 9.99
N LYS A 129 10.57 11.15 10.43
CA LYS A 129 10.49 9.85 11.14
C LYS A 129 9.66 9.99 12.41
N GLN A 130 9.91 10.98 13.25
CA GLN A 130 9.12 11.23 14.45
C GLN A 130 7.64 11.48 14.13
N TYR A 131 7.36 12.25 13.08
CA TYR A 131 6.00 12.48 12.60
C TYR A 131 5.31 11.17 12.19
N LEU A 132 6.00 10.31 11.43
CA LEU A 132 5.46 9.04 10.95
C LEU A 132 5.33 8.03 12.08
N ASP A 133 6.26 7.97 13.02
CA ASP A 133 6.18 7.10 14.20
C ASP A 133 4.96 7.44 15.08
N ILE A 134 4.52 8.71 15.10
CA ILE A 134 3.28 9.13 15.77
C ILE A 134 2.05 8.82 14.92
N ARG A 135 2.15 9.01 13.60
CA ARG A 135 1.03 8.82 12.68
C ARG A 135 0.66 7.35 12.50
N GLU A 136 1.66 6.47 12.49
CA GLU A 136 1.52 5.04 12.29
C GLU A 136 1.64 4.28 13.63
N GLN A 137 1.25 4.93 14.73
CA GLN A 137 1.16 4.30 16.06
C GLN A 137 0.26 3.05 16.00
N ASN A 138 0.48 2.14 16.95
CA ASN A 138 -0.23 0.87 17.09
C ASN A 138 0.20 -0.25 16.11
N GLY A 139 1.52 -0.37 15.92
CA GLY A 139 2.15 -1.63 15.51
C GLY A 139 2.65 -1.68 14.07
N TYR A 140 2.63 -0.58 13.33
CA TYR A 140 3.34 -0.55 12.05
C TYR A 140 4.85 -0.70 12.26
N GLU A 141 5.46 -1.60 11.50
CA GLU A 141 6.91 -1.80 11.45
C GLU A 141 7.51 -1.07 10.25
N LEU A 142 8.64 -0.41 10.45
CA LEU A 142 9.39 0.23 9.38
C LEU A 142 10.24 -0.82 8.63
N LYS A 143 9.94 -1.06 7.36
CA LYS A 143 10.68 -1.96 6.46
C LYS A 143 11.34 -1.18 5.31
N SER A 144 12.41 -1.72 4.75
CA SER A 144 13.00 -1.25 3.50
C SER A 144 12.57 -2.16 2.36
N VAL A 145 12.05 -1.60 1.27
CA VAL A 145 11.59 -2.35 0.10
C VAL A 145 11.97 -1.61 -1.19
N LYS A 146 12.06 -2.36 -2.30
CA LYS A 146 12.14 -1.79 -3.64
C LYS A 146 10.81 -1.12 -4.02
N PHE A 147 10.89 0.13 -4.46
CA PHE A 147 9.77 0.85 -5.06
C PHE A 147 10.05 1.09 -6.54
N TYR A 148 9.30 0.42 -7.40
CA TYR A 148 9.44 0.50 -8.84
C TYR A 148 8.77 1.76 -9.39
N ILE A 149 9.49 2.50 -10.22
CA ILE A 149 9.05 3.78 -10.77
C ILE A 149 8.14 3.51 -11.97
N LYS A 150 6.89 3.98 -11.91
CA LYS A 150 5.89 3.68 -12.95
C LYS A 150 6.23 4.31 -14.31
N GLU A 151 6.80 5.51 -14.29
CA GLU A 151 7.06 6.33 -15.49
C GLU A 151 8.25 5.81 -16.33
N VAL A 152 8.86 4.69 -15.92
CA VAL A 152 10.04 4.11 -16.54
C VAL A 152 9.74 2.69 -16.96
N GLN A 153 9.24 2.52 -18.17
CA GLN A 153 9.10 1.18 -18.75
C GLN A 153 10.40 0.78 -19.45
N ALA A 154 10.70 -0.53 -19.44
CA ALA A 154 11.99 -1.11 -19.78
C ALA A 154 12.47 -0.90 -21.25
N GLU A 155 11.73 -0.15 -22.07
CA GLU A 155 12.15 0.25 -23.41
C GLU A 155 12.83 1.62 -23.36
N GLN A 156 14.07 1.65 -22.87
CA GLN A 156 15.11 2.63 -23.25
C GLN A 156 14.69 4.11 -23.39
N ASP A 157 13.92 4.63 -22.43
CA ASP A 157 13.91 6.07 -22.21
C ASP A 157 15.26 6.48 -21.59
N ASN A 158 15.85 7.55 -22.13
CA ASN A 158 17.17 8.01 -21.76
C ASN A 158 17.21 8.26 -20.24
N VAL A 159 18.02 7.51 -19.49
CA VAL A 159 18.17 7.65 -18.02
C VAL A 159 18.46 9.10 -17.63
N VAL A 160 19.10 9.86 -18.53
CA VAL A 160 19.32 11.31 -18.39
C VAL A 160 18.00 12.08 -18.33
N ASP A 161 17.05 11.77 -19.20
CA ASP A 161 15.74 12.42 -19.24
C ASP A 161 14.95 12.09 -17.97
N LEU A 162 15.03 10.84 -17.50
CA LEU A 162 14.43 10.42 -16.24
C LEU A 162 15.02 11.16 -15.02
N ILE A 163 16.35 11.19 -14.90
CA ILE A 163 17.02 11.90 -13.79
C ILE A 163 16.66 13.40 -13.85
N SER A 164 16.62 13.97 -15.05
CA SER A 164 16.28 15.37 -15.25
C SER A 164 14.81 15.69 -14.94
N SER A 165 13.89 14.75 -15.18
CA SER A 165 12.45 14.95 -14.97
C SER A 165 12.01 14.62 -13.53
N THR A 166 12.53 13.53 -12.95
CA THR A 166 12.12 13.03 -11.63
C THR A 166 12.88 13.63 -10.46
N HIS A 167 14.00 14.31 -10.72
CA HIS A 167 14.89 14.86 -9.68
C HIS A 167 15.39 13.81 -8.68
N ILE A 168 15.39 12.52 -9.07
CA ILE A 168 15.97 11.44 -8.26
C ILE A 168 17.50 11.59 -8.28
N PRO A 169 18.17 11.57 -7.12
CA PRO A 169 19.62 11.46 -7.10
C PRO A 169 20.05 10.18 -7.83
N ALA A 170 20.97 10.30 -8.80
CA ALA A 170 21.43 9.15 -9.58
C ALA A 170 21.97 7.99 -8.72
N SER A 171 22.46 8.30 -7.51
CA SER A 171 22.93 7.32 -6.52
C SER A 171 21.83 6.48 -5.87
N ASP A 172 20.58 6.95 -5.91
CA ASP A 172 19.42 6.24 -5.34
C ASP A 172 18.67 5.43 -6.41
N LEU A 173 18.96 5.66 -7.69
CA LEU A 173 18.30 4.98 -8.81
C LEU A 173 19.00 3.64 -9.12
N HIS A 174 18.22 2.57 -9.12
CA HIS A 174 18.65 1.20 -9.40
C HIS A 174 17.81 0.59 -10.52
N TRP A 175 18.30 -0.51 -11.10
CA TRP A 175 17.65 -1.22 -12.19
C TRP A 175 17.77 -2.73 -12.00
N ASP A 176 16.71 -3.46 -12.30
CA ASP A 176 16.70 -4.92 -12.46
C ASP A 176 15.82 -5.31 -13.67
N GLU A 177 15.57 -6.60 -13.87
CA GLU A 177 14.74 -7.08 -14.98
C GLU A 177 13.28 -6.58 -14.97
N PHE A 178 12.80 -6.03 -13.85
CA PHE A 178 11.45 -5.48 -13.70
C PHE A 178 11.37 -3.96 -13.86
N GLY A 179 12.52 -3.29 -14.05
CA GLY A 179 12.62 -1.87 -14.36
C GLY A 179 13.40 -1.06 -13.33
N ALA A 180 13.24 0.27 -13.40
CA ALA A 180 13.91 1.19 -12.49
C ALA A 180 13.22 1.22 -11.12
N TYR A 181 14.01 1.22 -10.05
CA TYR A 181 13.52 1.28 -8.68
C TYR A 181 14.41 2.12 -7.77
N ILE A 182 13.86 2.48 -6.62
CA ILE A 182 14.56 3.13 -5.50
C ILE A 182 14.34 2.29 -4.23
N GLU A 183 15.36 2.19 -3.38
CA GLU A 183 15.21 1.60 -2.05
C GLU A 183 14.49 2.59 -1.13
N SER A 184 13.36 2.19 -0.56
CA SER A 184 12.48 3.09 0.17
C SER A 184 11.94 2.48 1.46
N SER A 185 11.75 3.35 2.46
CA SER A 185 11.15 2.99 3.74
C SER A 185 9.62 2.94 3.65
N ILE A 186 9.00 1.93 4.25
CA ILE A 186 7.55 1.74 4.30
C ILE A 186 7.14 1.29 5.70
N TYR A 187 6.02 1.81 6.21
CA TYR A 187 5.44 1.40 7.47
C TYR A 187 4.36 0.34 7.19
N ILE A 188 4.50 -0.90 7.68
CA ILE A 188 3.53 -1.99 7.43
C ILE A 188 2.99 -2.53 8.75
N GLY A 189 1.66 -2.66 8.88
CA GLY A 189 1.02 -3.25 10.05
C GLY A 189 1.18 -4.77 10.01
N GLY A 190 1.93 -5.33 10.95
CA GLY A 190 2.15 -6.78 11.05
C GLY A 190 0.90 -7.57 11.41
N LEU A 191 0.85 -8.85 10.99
CA LEU A 191 -0.29 -9.74 11.25
C LEU A 191 -0.43 -10.15 12.72
N ASP A 192 0.67 -10.16 13.46
CA ASP A 192 0.70 -10.55 14.89
C ASP A 192 0.10 -9.48 15.83
N LEU A 193 -0.36 -8.37 15.29
CA LEU A 193 -0.91 -7.27 16.06
C LEU A 193 -2.39 -7.51 16.38
N LYS A 194 -2.81 -7.12 17.59
CA LYS A 194 -4.23 -7.11 17.98
C LYS A 194 -5.11 -6.24 17.07
N SER A 195 -4.51 -5.33 16.32
CA SER A 195 -5.19 -4.46 15.38
C SER A 195 -5.36 -5.09 14.00
N PHE A 196 -4.65 -6.17 13.67
CA PHE A 196 -4.94 -6.93 12.46
C PHE A 196 -6.25 -7.71 12.66
N ILE A 197 -7.19 -7.55 11.74
CA ILE A 197 -8.52 -8.18 11.79
C ILE A 197 -8.80 -9.07 10.58
N GLY A 198 -7.82 -9.19 9.69
CA GLY A 198 -7.96 -9.94 8.45
C GLY A 198 -7.84 -11.46 8.67
N PRO A 199 -8.31 -12.25 7.69
CA PRO A 199 -9.14 -11.82 6.58
C PRO A 199 -10.57 -11.49 7.03
N GLU A 200 -11.10 -10.36 6.55
CA GLU A 200 -12.50 -9.94 6.77
C GLU A 200 -13.21 -9.81 5.42
N SER A 201 -14.47 -10.26 5.35
CA SER A 201 -15.26 -10.17 4.13
C SER A 201 -15.41 -8.72 3.69
N ILE A 202 -15.44 -8.47 2.37
CA ILE A 202 -15.61 -7.12 1.85
C ILE A 202 -16.94 -6.47 2.29
N HIS A 203 -17.98 -7.29 2.51
CA HIS A 203 -19.29 -6.82 2.99
C HIS A 203 -19.23 -6.38 4.45
N ASP A 204 -18.55 -7.11 5.32
CA ASP A 204 -18.40 -6.72 6.73
C ASP A 204 -17.46 -5.52 6.87
N THR A 205 -16.39 -5.49 6.07
CA THR A 205 -15.52 -4.31 5.92
C THR A 205 -16.33 -3.09 5.50
N ALA A 206 -17.19 -3.21 4.47
CA ALA A 206 -18.03 -2.13 3.96
C ALA A 206 -19.02 -1.62 5.02
N LYS A 207 -19.70 -2.52 5.75
CA LYS A 207 -20.62 -2.14 6.84
C LYS A 207 -19.94 -1.24 7.86
N ILE A 208 -18.72 -1.59 8.27
CA ILE A 208 -17.94 -0.82 9.26
C ILE A 208 -17.48 0.52 8.68
N ILE A 209 -16.94 0.52 7.45
CA ILE A 209 -16.47 1.75 6.80
C ILE A 209 -17.62 2.75 6.57
N LYS A 210 -18.83 2.26 6.27
CA LYS A 210 -20.00 3.10 6.03
C LYS A 210 -20.46 3.84 7.29
N THR A 211 -20.32 3.23 8.46
CA THR A 211 -20.90 3.75 9.71
C THR A 211 -19.89 4.43 10.63
N ASN A 212 -18.64 3.94 10.69
CA ASN A 212 -17.71 4.36 11.74
C ASN A 212 -17.06 5.71 11.46
N VAL A 213 -16.80 6.45 12.54
CA VAL A 213 -16.21 7.79 12.54
C VAL A 213 -15.20 7.87 13.67
N GLY A 214 -14.05 8.48 13.39
CA GLY A 214 -13.04 8.76 14.39
C GLY A 214 -12.60 10.22 14.39
N PRO A 215 -11.60 10.58 15.22
CA PRO A 215 -11.07 11.94 15.31
C PRO A 215 -10.58 12.54 13.98
N SER A 216 -10.15 11.70 13.03
CA SER A 216 -9.69 12.12 11.69
C SER A 216 -10.81 12.18 10.64
N GLY A 217 -12.07 11.99 11.04
CA GLY A 217 -13.25 12.04 10.17
C GLY A 217 -13.90 10.68 9.94
N LYS A 218 -14.84 10.63 9.00
CA LYS A 218 -15.57 9.41 8.65
C LYS A 218 -14.62 8.35 8.09
N ASN A 219 -14.89 7.08 8.36
CA ASN A 219 -14.11 6.01 7.77
C ASN A 219 -14.32 5.93 6.24
N SER A 220 -15.54 6.14 5.76
CA SER A 220 -15.86 6.20 4.32
C SER A 220 -15.07 7.27 3.57
N GLU A 221 -14.82 8.42 4.21
CA GLU A 221 -13.99 9.48 3.62
C GLU A 221 -12.55 9.02 3.36
N TYR A 222 -12.01 8.14 4.22
CA TYR A 222 -10.70 7.53 4.00
C TYR A 222 -10.68 6.68 2.73
N LEU A 223 -11.67 5.79 2.58
CA LEU A 223 -11.81 4.93 1.41
C LEU A 223 -11.96 5.75 0.13
N ILE A 224 -12.90 6.70 0.10
CA ILE A 224 -13.15 7.57 -1.06
C ILE A 224 -11.87 8.29 -1.48
N LYS A 225 -11.18 8.93 -0.53
CA LYS A 225 -9.93 9.66 -0.81
C LYS A 225 -8.83 8.74 -1.31
N LEU A 226 -8.70 7.54 -0.74
CA LEU A 226 -7.70 6.57 -1.17
C LEU A 226 -7.99 6.08 -2.60
N THR A 227 -9.22 5.63 -2.86
CA THR A 227 -9.62 5.10 -4.17
C THR A 227 -9.47 6.16 -5.26
N HIS A 228 -9.87 7.41 -4.99
CA HIS A 228 -9.65 8.52 -5.94
C HIS A 228 -8.18 8.80 -6.17
N ALA A 229 -7.38 8.89 -5.09
CA ALA A 229 -5.96 9.17 -5.23
C ALA A 229 -5.22 8.07 -6.00
N VAL A 230 -5.59 6.79 -5.83
CA VAL A 230 -5.03 5.67 -6.62
C VAL A 230 -5.44 5.78 -8.10
N ARG A 231 -6.70 6.16 -8.40
CA ARG A 231 -7.14 6.42 -9.79
C ARG A 231 -6.36 7.56 -10.44
N GLU A 232 -6.08 8.63 -9.70
CA GLU A 232 -5.26 9.76 -10.17
C GLU A 232 -3.81 9.37 -10.48
N LEU A 233 -3.30 8.27 -9.92
CA LEU A 233 -2.01 7.68 -10.33
C LEU A 233 -2.08 6.98 -11.69
N ASN A 234 -3.24 7.01 -12.38
CA ASN A 234 -3.57 6.21 -13.58
C ASN A 234 -3.42 4.71 -13.33
N CYS A 235 -3.81 4.26 -12.14
CA CYS A 235 -3.76 2.85 -11.71
C CYS A 235 -5.14 2.41 -11.24
N ARG A 236 -5.39 1.10 -11.26
CA ARG A 236 -6.61 0.51 -10.70
C ARG A 236 -6.27 -0.44 -9.57
N ASP A 237 -7.20 -0.54 -8.63
CA ASP A 237 -7.19 -1.48 -7.52
C ASP A 237 -8.63 -1.96 -7.36
N TYR A 238 -8.92 -3.17 -7.85
CA TYR A 238 -10.29 -3.68 -7.95
C TYR A 238 -10.92 -3.89 -6.56
N TYR A 239 -10.12 -4.28 -5.56
CA TYR A 239 -10.58 -4.38 -4.18
C TYR A 239 -11.06 -3.03 -3.64
N LEU A 240 -10.29 -1.96 -3.84
CA LEU A 240 -10.70 -0.61 -3.43
C LEU A 240 -11.95 -0.12 -4.17
N GLU A 241 -12.09 -0.46 -5.45
CA GLU A 241 -13.22 -0.05 -6.29
C GLU A 241 -14.51 -0.78 -5.93
N ASP A 242 -14.46 -2.09 -5.68
CA ASP A 242 -15.63 -2.86 -5.26
C ASP A 242 -16.05 -2.50 -3.83
N LEU A 243 -15.09 -2.27 -2.94
CA LEU A 243 -15.40 -1.82 -1.58
C LEU A 243 -16.05 -0.43 -1.59
N LEU A 244 -15.65 0.45 -2.52
CA LEU A 244 -16.28 1.75 -2.71
C LEU A 244 -17.73 1.62 -3.17
N LYS A 245 -18.02 0.74 -4.15
CA LYS A 245 -19.40 0.50 -4.60
C LYS A 245 -20.31 0.05 -3.45
N LEU A 246 -19.84 -0.88 -2.62
CA LEU A 246 -20.62 -1.42 -1.50
C LEU A 246 -20.98 -0.39 -0.42
N ILE A 247 -20.20 0.69 -0.27
CA ILE A 247 -20.55 1.76 0.68
C ILE A 247 -21.48 2.83 0.07
N GLU A 248 -21.59 2.86 -1.26
CA GLU A 248 -22.45 3.78 -2.02
C GLU A 248 -23.88 3.22 -2.23
N GLU A 249 -24.03 1.89 -2.24
CA GLU A 249 -25.31 1.16 -2.18
C GLU A 249 -26.01 1.31 -0.82
#